data_AF-A0A7C5LSB2-F1
#
_entry.id   AF-A0A7C5LSB2-F1
#
_cell.length_a   1.000
_cell.length_b   1.000
_cell.length_c   1.000
_cell.angle_alpha   90.00
_cell.angle_beta   90.00
_cell.angle_gamma   90.00
#
_symmetry.space_group_name_H-M   'P 1'
#
loop_
_entity.id
_entity.type
_entity.pdbx_description
1 polymer ?
#
loop_
_entity_poly.entity_id
_entity_poly.type
_entity_poly.pdbx_seq_one_letter_code
_entity_poly.pdbx_strand_id
1 'polypeptide(L)'
;MMKFLGKLAVSAVLLLAFVLPASALDRRVRIHNQTGFTMVSFYGSNKGTDSWEEDILGSQVLPSGSSVVINFDDGSGYCIFDFKAVFSDGDEVTAFGKNICELTDFYFN
;
A
#
# COMPACT_ATOMS: atom_id res chain seq x y z
N MET A 1 23.62 -20.54 -67.82
CA MET A 1 23.84 -19.12 -67.49
C MET A 1 22.60 -18.62 -66.76
N MET A 2 22.76 -18.22 -65.49
CA MET A 2 21.72 -17.97 -64.51
C MET A 2 21.13 -16.55 -64.65
N LYS A 3 19.81 -16.39 -64.68
CA LYS A 3 19.14 -15.12 -64.31
C LYS A 3 17.86 -15.42 -63.52
N PHE A 4 18.01 -15.43 -62.21
CA PHE A 4 16.91 -15.36 -61.23
C PHE A 4 16.29 -13.96 -61.28
N LEU A 5 14.96 -13.85 -61.41
CA LEU A 5 14.22 -12.70 -60.90
C LEU A 5 13.25 -13.21 -59.83
N GLY A 6 13.52 -12.78 -58.60
CA GLY A 6 12.92 -13.29 -57.38
C GLY A 6 11.46 -12.85 -57.20
N LYS A 7 10.65 -13.79 -56.70
CA LYS A 7 9.32 -13.53 -56.17
C LYS A 7 9.48 -12.80 -54.84
N LEU A 8 9.01 -11.56 -54.73
CA LEU A 8 8.85 -10.90 -53.44
C LEU A 8 7.72 -11.61 -52.67
N ALA A 9 8.09 -12.46 -51.71
CA ALA A 9 7.17 -12.90 -50.67
C ALA A 9 7.26 -11.90 -49.52
N VAL A 10 6.25 -11.03 -49.38
CA VAL A 10 6.12 -10.13 -48.23
C VAL A 10 5.55 -10.93 -47.07
N SER A 11 6.42 -11.42 -46.17
CA SER A 11 5.99 -12.02 -44.90
C SER A 11 5.48 -10.92 -43.98
N ALA A 12 4.17 -10.84 -43.78
CA ALA A 12 3.57 -10.02 -42.73
C ALA A 12 3.84 -10.69 -41.37
N VAL A 13 4.84 -10.19 -40.63
CA VAL A 13 5.09 -10.59 -39.24
C VAL A 13 4.02 -9.94 -38.37
N LEU A 14 3.03 -10.73 -37.92
CA LEU A 14 2.06 -10.30 -36.92
C LEU A 14 2.77 -10.22 -35.54
N LEU A 15 3.10 -9.01 -35.10
CA LEU A 15 3.53 -8.74 -33.73
C LEU A 15 2.32 -8.84 -32.80
N LEU A 16 2.11 -10.00 -32.17
CA LEU A 16 1.20 -10.13 -31.03
C LEU A 16 1.86 -9.46 -29.82
N ALA A 17 1.51 -8.20 -29.56
CA ALA A 17 1.88 -7.54 -28.31
C ALA A 17 1.13 -8.19 -27.15
N PHE A 18 1.84 -9.00 -26.35
CA PHE A 18 1.31 -9.49 -25.08
C PHE A 18 1.31 -8.34 -24.08
N VAL A 19 0.14 -7.74 -23.86
CA VAL A 19 -0.06 -6.79 -22.78
C VAL A 19 -0.21 -7.61 -21.50
N LEU A 20 0.84 -7.66 -20.68
CA LEU A 20 0.71 -8.23 -19.35
C LEU A 20 -0.14 -7.27 -18.51
N PRO A 21 -1.13 -7.76 -17.74
CA PRO A 21 -1.86 -6.91 -16.82
C PRO A 21 -0.87 -6.38 -15.78
N ALA A 22 -0.82 -5.06 -15.61
CA ALA A 22 -0.13 -4.46 -14.48
C ALA A 22 -1.00 -4.70 -13.24
N SER A 23 -0.64 -5.68 -12.44
CA SER A 23 -1.25 -5.90 -11.12
C SER A 23 -0.80 -4.78 -10.19
N ALA A 24 -1.68 -3.84 -9.86
CA ALA A 24 -1.41 -2.89 -8.77
C ALA A 24 -1.43 -3.65 -7.43
N LEU A 25 -0.44 -3.41 -6.57
CA LEU A 25 -0.46 -3.97 -5.21
C LEU A 25 -1.56 -3.29 -4.39
N ASP A 26 -2.34 -4.10 -3.67
CA ASP A 26 -3.30 -3.60 -2.70
C ASP A 26 -2.55 -3.14 -1.44
N ARG A 27 -2.74 -1.87 -1.07
CA ARG A 27 -2.09 -1.19 0.06
C ARG A 27 -3.10 -0.81 1.13
N ARG A 28 -4.26 -1.47 1.12
CA ARG A 28 -5.31 -1.28 2.12
C ARG A 28 -5.06 -2.20 3.29
N VAL A 29 -4.82 -1.60 4.46
CA VAL A 29 -4.67 -2.34 5.71
C VAL A 29 -5.83 -2.02 6.63
N ARG A 30 -6.41 -3.04 7.24
CA ARG A 30 -7.38 -2.88 8.31
C ARG A 30 -6.65 -2.73 9.65
N ILE A 31 -6.80 -1.57 10.27
CA ILE A 31 -6.29 -1.27 11.59
C ILE A 31 -7.37 -1.61 12.62
N HIS A 32 -7.03 -2.48 13.56
CA HIS A 32 -7.89 -2.89 14.67
C HIS A 32 -7.40 -2.28 15.97
N ASN A 33 -8.32 -1.69 16.73
CA ASN A 33 -8.04 -1.25 18.08
C ASN A 33 -8.67 -2.23 19.07
N GLN A 34 -7.84 -3.02 19.75
CA GLN A 34 -8.23 -3.97 20.78
C GLN A 34 -7.59 -3.67 22.15
N THR A 35 -7.11 -2.43 22.36
CA THR A 35 -6.32 -2.05 23.55
C THR A 35 -7.13 -1.77 24.80
N GLY A 36 -8.46 -1.64 24.68
CA GLY A 36 -9.31 -1.18 25.78
C GLY A 36 -9.53 0.34 25.84
N PHE A 37 -8.75 1.12 25.08
CA PHE A 37 -8.84 2.59 25.03
C PHE A 37 -9.22 3.09 23.64
N THR A 38 -9.79 4.29 23.53
CA THR A 38 -10.08 4.90 22.22
C THR A 38 -8.78 5.40 21.60
N MET A 39 -8.49 4.98 20.38
CA MET A 39 -7.40 5.55 19.58
C MET A 39 -7.86 6.90 19.04
N VAL A 40 -7.19 7.97 19.46
CA VAL A 40 -7.56 9.36 19.16
C VAL A 40 -6.79 9.94 17.98
N SER A 41 -5.61 9.40 17.69
CA SER A 41 -4.83 9.72 16.49
C SER A 41 -4.10 8.48 15.97
N PHE A 42 -3.98 8.38 14.65
CA PHE A 42 -3.25 7.31 14.00
C PHE A 42 -2.41 7.84 12.85
N TYR A 43 -1.14 7.46 12.82
CA TYR A 43 -0.17 7.91 11.84
C TYR A 43 0.44 6.71 11.12
N GLY A 44 0.78 6.92 9.85
CA GLY A 44 1.50 5.97 9.03
C GLY A 44 2.48 6.67 8.13
N SER A 45 3.77 6.47 8.36
CA SER A 45 4.84 7.10 7.60
C SER A 45 5.61 6.05 6.80
N ASN A 46 5.84 6.29 5.52
CA ASN A 46 6.68 5.40 4.73
C ASN A 46 8.16 5.56 5.13
N LYS A 47 8.97 4.53 4.88
CA LYS A 47 10.40 4.54 5.24
C LYS A 47 11.24 5.64 4.57
N GLY A 48 10.69 6.34 3.58
CA GLY A 48 11.33 7.47 2.90
C GLY A 48 11.10 8.82 3.57
N THR A 49 10.29 8.91 4.64
CA THR A 49 10.04 10.16 5.39
C THR A 49 10.70 10.12 6.78
N ASP A 50 11.10 11.30 7.26
CA ASP A 50 11.71 11.49 8.59
C ASP A 50 10.69 12.01 9.63
N SER A 51 9.41 12.09 9.26
CA SER A 51 8.32 12.62 10.08
C SER A 51 7.12 11.66 10.11
N TRP A 52 6.25 11.79 11.12
CA TRP A 52 5.04 10.97 11.25
C TRP A 52 3.91 11.37 10.28
N GLU A 53 4.11 12.42 9.47
CA GLU A 53 3.11 12.97 8.56
C GLU A 53 1.82 13.38 9.31
N GLU A 54 0.66 13.40 8.64
CA GLU A 54 -0.63 13.75 9.22
C GLU A 54 -1.32 12.62 10.01
N ASP A 55 -2.26 13.01 10.87
CA ASP A 55 -3.20 12.07 11.49
C ASP A 55 -4.22 11.58 10.46
N ILE A 56 -4.17 10.30 10.15
CA ILE A 56 -5.01 9.63 9.14
C ILE A 56 -6.48 9.60 9.55
N LEU A 57 -6.79 9.62 10.86
CA LEU A 57 -8.19 9.65 11.34
C LEU A 57 -8.83 11.05 11.17
N GLY A 58 -8.02 12.10 11.04
CA GLY A 58 -8.47 13.48 10.94
C GLY A 58 -9.28 13.93 12.16
N SER A 59 -10.58 14.18 11.97
CA SER A 59 -11.49 14.56 13.08
C SER A 59 -12.20 13.38 13.73
N GLN A 60 -11.96 12.16 13.24
CA GLN A 60 -12.56 10.93 13.74
C GLN A 60 -11.66 10.27 14.78
N VAL A 61 -12.22 9.31 15.51
CA VAL A 61 -11.49 8.46 16.46
C VAL A 61 -11.86 7.01 16.21
N LEU A 62 -11.03 6.08 16.68
CA LEU A 62 -11.28 4.64 16.57
C LEU A 62 -11.49 4.02 17.97
N PRO A 63 -12.75 3.79 18.39
CA PRO A 63 -13.04 3.18 19.69
C PRO A 63 -12.42 1.78 19.84
N SER A 64 -12.15 1.37 21.08
CA SER A 64 -11.77 -0.02 21.37
C SER A 64 -12.82 -1.01 20.87
N GLY A 65 -12.37 -2.13 20.33
CA GLY A 65 -13.18 -3.16 19.67
C GLY A 65 -13.58 -2.83 18.22
N SER A 66 -13.18 -1.66 17.70
CA SER A 66 -13.50 -1.25 16.32
C SER A 66 -12.30 -1.40 15.38
N SER A 67 -12.58 -1.35 14.07
CA SER A 67 -11.55 -1.36 13.02
C SER A 67 -11.85 -0.37 11.91
N VAL A 68 -10.81 0.13 11.25
CA VAL A 68 -10.91 0.98 10.05
C VAL A 68 -9.99 0.46 8.95
N VAL A 69 -10.43 0.54 7.69
CA VAL A 69 -9.57 0.22 6.54
C VAL A 69 -8.95 1.51 6.04
N ILE A 70 -7.62 1.55 6.00
CA ILE A 70 -6.83 2.70 5.56
C ILE A 70 -6.13 2.32 4.27
N ASN A 71 -6.20 3.19 3.26
CA ASN A 71 -5.42 3.08 2.04
C ASN A 71 -4.10 3.84 2.22
N PHE A 72 -2.99 3.13 2.26
CA PHE A 72 -1.65 3.73 2.37
C PHE A 72 -0.99 3.96 1.01
N ASP A 73 -1.74 3.84 -0.10
CA ASP A 73 -1.21 4.23 -1.40
C ASP A 73 -1.08 5.75 -1.52
N ASP A 74 0.13 6.24 -1.26
CA ASP A 74 0.56 7.64 -1.39
C ASP A 74 1.19 7.94 -2.77
N GLY A 75 1.16 6.99 -3.71
CA GLY A 75 1.77 7.12 -5.04
C GLY A 75 3.30 6.98 -5.07
N SER A 76 3.96 6.81 -3.92
CA SER A 76 5.42 6.68 -3.83
C SER A 76 5.94 5.31 -4.27
N GLY A 77 5.09 4.29 -4.22
CA GLY A 77 5.49 2.90 -4.44
C GLY A 77 6.09 2.21 -3.21
N TYR A 78 6.27 2.88 -2.06
CA TYR A 78 6.80 2.24 -0.84
C TYR A 78 5.86 1.16 -0.30
N CYS A 79 6.43 0.10 0.28
CA CYS A 79 5.69 -0.96 0.96
C CYS A 79 5.98 -1.01 2.46
N ILE A 80 7.05 -0.38 2.93
CA ILE A 80 7.45 -0.43 4.34
C ILE A 80 7.02 0.87 5.01
N PHE A 81 6.13 0.72 5.98
CA PHE A 81 5.56 1.82 6.76
C PHE A 81 5.78 1.59 8.25
N ASP A 82 5.91 2.68 8.98
CA ASP A 82 5.89 2.71 10.44
C ASP A 82 4.53 3.22 10.89
N PHE A 83 3.96 2.60 11.91
CA PHE A 83 2.68 3.01 12.48
C PHE A 83 2.87 3.64 13.86
N LYS A 84 2.08 4.66 14.17
CA LYS A 84 1.96 5.21 15.53
C LYS A 84 0.49 5.43 15.87
N ALA A 85 0.09 5.01 17.06
CA ALA A 85 -1.23 5.26 17.62
C ALA A 85 -1.10 6.04 18.93
N VAL A 86 -1.98 7.03 19.11
CA VAL A 86 -2.15 7.77 20.37
C VAL A 86 -3.52 7.43 20.93
N PHE A 87 -3.59 7.13 22.22
CA PHE A 87 -4.80 6.65 22.88
C PHE A 87 -5.36 7.69 23.87
N SER A 88 -6.64 7.52 24.23
CA SER A 88 -7.39 8.46 25.08
C SER A 88 -6.89 8.58 26.51
N ASP A 89 -6.10 7.62 26.98
CA ASP A 89 -5.40 7.63 28.27
C ASP A 89 -4.05 8.35 28.22
N GLY A 90 -3.60 8.75 27.02
CA GLY A 90 -2.34 9.46 26.80
C GLY A 90 -1.19 8.55 26.34
N ASP A 91 -1.41 7.24 26.24
CA ASP A 91 -0.38 6.31 25.79
C ASP A 91 -0.11 6.43 24.29
N GLU A 92 1.14 6.21 23.90
CA GLU A 92 1.58 6.15 22.51
C GLU A 92 2.23 4.81 22.20
N VAL A 93 1.80 4.16 21.12
CA VAL A 93 2.37 2.89 20.67
C VAL A 93 2.88 3.03 19.25
N THR A 94 4.13 2.62 19.03
CA THR A 94 4.77 2.62 17.71
C THR A 94 5.05 1.20 17.23
N ALA A 95 4.89 0.97 15.93
CA ALA A 95 5.13 -0.31 15.30
C ALA A 95 5.85 -0.11 13.96
N PHE A 96 7.17 -0.33 13.98
CA PHE A 96 8.03 -0.08 12.83
C PHE A 96 8.04 -1.24 11.81
N GLY A 97 8.36 -0.91 10.56
CA GLY A 97 8.74 -1.85 9.50
C GLY A 97 7.61 -2.73 8.98
N LYS A 98 6.38 -2.24 8.94
CA LYS A 98 5.21 -3.00 8.48
C LYS A 98 5.14 -3.01 6.96
N ASN A 99 5.09 -4.22 6.38
CA ASN A 99 4.97 -4.40 4.95
C ASN A 99 3.50 -4.32 4.51
N ILE A 100 3.00 -3.12 4.20
CA ILE A 100 1.60 -2.87 3.82
C ILE A 100 1.18 -3.50 2.49
N CYS A 101 2.15 -3.96 1.70
CA CYS A 101 1.92 -4.66 0.43
C CYS A 101 1.56 -6.14 0.63
N GLU A 102 1.78 -6.67 1.84
CA GLU A 102 1.48 -8.05 2.23
C GLU A 102 0.54 -8.11 3.45
N LEU A 103 0.47 -7.02 4.22
CA LEU A 103 -0.31 -6.92 5.45
C LEU A 103 -1.76 -6.53 5.15
N THR A 104 -2.70 -7.41 5.48
CA THR A 104 -4.15 -7.10 5.36
C THR A 104 -4.72 -6.53 6.66
N ASP A 105 -4.25 -7.01 7.81
CA ASP A 105 -4.78 -6.66 9.13
C ASP A 105 -3.64 -6.36 10.11
N PHE A 106 -3.77 -5.27 10.88
CA PHE A 106 -2.86 -4.92 11.96
C PHE A 106 -3.65 -4.66 13.24
N TYR A 107 -3.18 -5.23 14.36
CA TYR A 107 -3.87 -5.17 15.65
C TYR A 107 -3.00 -4.44 16.67
N PHE A 108 -3.57 -3.38 17.25
CA PHE A 108 -3.11 -2.85 18.53
C PHE A 108 -3.89 -3.56 19.64
N ASN A 109 -3.20 -4.14 20.63
CA ASN A 109 -3.78 -4.91 21.73
C ASN A 109 -3.24 -4.43 23.07
#